data_AF-A0A3N5R3X0-F1
#
_entry.id   AF-A0A3N5R3X0-F1
#
_cell.length_a   1.000
_cell.length_b   1.000
_cell.length_c   1.000
_cell.angle_alpha   90.00
_cell.angle_beta   90.00
_cell.angle_gamma   90.00
#
_symmetry.space_group_name_H-M   'P 1'
#
loop_
_entity.id
_entity.type
_entity.pdbx_description
1 polymer ?
#
loop_
_entity_poly.entity_id
_entity_poly.type
_entity_poly.pdbx_seq_one_letter_code
_entity_poly.pdbx_strand_id
1 'polypeptide(L)'
;MHEFDDPLSVLLRNAKPRGFVTFQEVHAYLPHEGGSPSLVDELVLHLEERRLDLKEDPNKPQPGLPTKSHDKDKGGDDVPASVLSSRDPVRMYLSQMGNIPLLTREREIYLAKKIEVSRKRYRRALMECHFSMSAALETLEKVFAGELPFERTLRTSETENVRKEQILGRMPHNIPTIKKLMEQNCADFSRWIEPSTTAAEKQKIHEALVIRRRKTTTLLEELSLRTQRLQPIMKRLFQVNTRMTELEHQIKDLRRSRRNHDELARAERELHDLTMMSHETA
;
A
#
# COMPACT_ATOMS: atom_id res chain seq x y z
N MET A 1 3.20 -2.77 -36.46
CA MET A 1 1.77 -2.62 -36.77
C MET A 1 1.01 -3.72 -36.04
N HIS A 2 0.53 -3.40 -34.84
CA HIS A 2 -0.62 -3.99 -34.15
C HIS A 2 -0.89 -3.06 -32.97
N GLU A 3 -1.35 -1.84 -33.27
CA GLU A 3 -1.95 -0.92 -32.31
C GLU A 3 -3.37 -1.41 -31.99
N PHE A 4 -3.48 -2.62 -31.42
CA PHE A 4 -4.64 -2.91 -30.59
C PHE A 4 -4.35 -2.19 -29.28
N ASP A 5 -4.95 -1.02 -29.10
CA ASP A 5 -4.94 -0.33 -27.81
C ASP A 5 -5.43 -1.34 -26.76
N ASP A 6 -4.49 -1.78 -25.92
CA ASP A 6 -4.76 -2.63 -24.76
C ASP A 6 -5.93 -1.98 -23.99
N PRO A 7 -7.00 -2.72 -23.62
CA PRO A 7 -8.08 -2.18 -22.80
C PRO A 7 -7.57 -1.41 -21.56
N LEU A 8 -6.38 -1.76 -21.07
CA LEU A 8 -5.67 -1.03 -20.03
C LEU A 8 -5.15 0.35 -20.49
N SER A 9 -4.60 0.47 -21.69
CA SER A 9 -4.12 1.76 -22.23
C SER A 9 -5.27 2.77 -22.34
N VAL A 10 -6.45 2.30 -22.77
CA VAL A 10 -7.67 3.11 -22.89
C VAL A 10 -8.14 3.59 -21.52
N LEU A 11 -8.18 2.68 -20.53
CA LEU A 11 -8.53 3.00 -19.15
C LEU A 11 -7.61 4.10 -18.59
N LEU A 12 -6.30 3.92 -18.76
CA LEU A 12 -5.29 4.83 -18.25
C LEU A 12 -5.31 6.19 -18.96
N ARG A 13 -5.61 6.22 -20.26
CA ARG A 13 -5.76 7.48 -21.03
C ARG A 13 -6.93 8.31 -20.50
N ASN A 14 -8.05 7.67 -20.19
CA ASN A 14 -9.24 8.34 -19.65
C ASN A 14 -9.05 8.80 -18.20
N ALA A 15 -8.25 8.08 -17.43
CA ALA A 15 -7.96 8.40 -16.03
C ALA A 15 -6.89 9.49 -15.87
N LYS A 16 -5.93 9.59 -16.79
CA LYS A 16 -4.85 10.58 -16.77
C LYS A 16 -5.32 12.04 -16.57
N PRO A 17 -6.34 12.57 -17.27
CA PRO A 17 -6.83 13.93 -17.03
C PRO A 17 -7.54 14.09 -15.68
N ARG A 18 -8.13 13.02 -15.13
CA ARG A 18 -8.84 13.04 -13.85
C ARG A 18 -7.90 12.90 -12.65
N GLY A 19 -6.73 12.29 -12.84
CA GLY A 19 -5.76 11.98 -11.78
C GLY A 19 -6.15 10.80 -10.87
N PHE A 20 -7.28 10.14 -11.14
CA PHE A 20 -7.73 8.97 -10.40
C PHE A 20 -8.49 7.98 -11.30
N VAL A 21 -8.49 6.72 -10.89
CA VAL A 21 -9.25 5.60 -11.46
C VAL A 21 -10.30 5.17 -10.45
N THR A 22 -11.49 4.81 -10.93
CA THR A 22 -12.58 4.37 -10.05
C THR A 22 -12.60 2.86 -9.88
N PHE A 23 -13.04 2.36 -8.72
CA PHE A 23 -13.19 0.91 -8.51
C PHE A 23 -14.18 0.26 -9.48
N GLN A 24 -15.19 1.01 -9.94
CA GLN A 24 -16.13 0.57 -10.97
C GLN A 24 -15.45 0.36 -12.32
N GLU A 25 -14.54 1.27 -12.70
CA GLU A 25 -13.74 1.13 -13.93
C GLU A 25 -12.76 -0.06 -13.84
N VAL A 26 -12.12 -0.27 -12.69
CA VAL A 26 -11.29 -1.46 -12.45
C VAL A 26 -12.12 -2.75 -12.52
N HIS A 27 -13.33 -2.74 -11.96
CA HIS A 27 -14.22 -3.90 -12.01
C HIS A 27 -14.64 -4.25 -13.44
N ALA A 28 -14.92 -3.24 -14.27
CA ALA A 28 -15.27 -3.40 -15.67
C ALA A 28 -14.09 -3.89 -16.52
N TYR A 29 -12.86 -3.50 -16.17
CA TYR A 29 -11.64 -3.98 -16.82
C TYR A 29 -11.32 -5.44 -16.46
N LEU A 30 -11.45 -5.83 -15.18
CA LEU A 30 -11.15 -7.18 -14.74
C LEU A 30 -12.27 -8.17 -15.15
N PRO A 31 -11.96 -9.36 -15.70
CA PRO A 31 -12.95 -10.40 -16.01
C PRO A 31 -13.83 -10.77 -14.81
N HIS A 32 -15.03 -11.31 -15.04
CA HIS A 32 -15.99 -11.63 -13.97
C HIS A 32 -15.47 -12.60 -12.90
N GLU A 33 -14.46 -13.41 -13.20
CA GLU A 33 -13.82 -14.33 -12.24
C GLU A 33 -12.68 -13.69 -11.41
N GLY A 34 -12.49 -12.37 -11.50
CA GLY A 34 -11.38 -11.67 -10.85
C GLY A 34 -10.16 -11.46 -11.76
N GLY A 35 -10.11 -12.18 -12.89
CA GLY A 35 -8.96 -12.18 -13.79
C GLY A 35 -7.81 -13.06 -13.26
N SER A 36 -6.73 -13.16 -14.02
CA SER A 36 -5.52 -13.81 -13.52
C SER A 36 -4.80 -12.88 -12.52
N PRO A 37 -4.11 -13.41 -11.49
CA PRO A 37 -3.33 -12.60 -10.55
C PRO A 37 -2.32 -11.67 -11.25
N SER A 38 -1.77 -12.14 -12.38
CA SER A 38 -0.86 -11.38 -13.24
C SER A 38 -1.49 -10.12 -13.85
N LEU A 39 -2.77 -10.17 -14.23
CA LEU A 39 -3.49 -9.03 -14.78
C LEU A 39 -3.67 -7.94 -13.71
N VAL A 40 -3.91 -8.37 -12.46
CA VAL A 40 -3.98 -7.47 -11.31
C VAL A 40 -2.59 -6.89 -10.98
N ASP A 41 -1.50 -7.65 -11.19
CA ASP A 41 -0.11 -7.15 -11.06
C ASP A 41 0.17 -6.04 -12.06
N GLU A 42 -0.12 -6.28 -13.33
CA GLU A 42 0.08 -5.33 -14.42
C GLU A 42 -0.73 -4.05 -14.22
N LEU A 43 -2.01 -4.19 -13.83
CA LEU A 43 -2.86 -3.05 -13.49
C LEU A 43 -2.25 -2.20 -12.37
N VAL A 44 -1.88 -2.82 -11.24
CA VAL A 44 -1.33 -2.08 -10.09
C VAL A 44 0.00 -1.40 -10.45
N LEU A 45 0.87 -2.10 -11.18
CA LEU A 45 2.13 -1.54 -11.68
C LEU A 45 1.89 -0.28 -12.53
N HIS A 46 0.98 -0.35 -13.51
CA HIS A 46 0.71 0.78 -14.40
C HIS A 46 0.01 1.96 -13.72
N LEU A 47 -0.81 1.69 -12.69
CA LEU A 47 -1.39 2.73 -11.85
C LEU A 47 -0.31 3.46 -11.05
N GLU A 48 0.66 2.74 -10.48
CA GLU A 48 1.78 3.32 -9.73
C GLU A 48 2.75 4.10 -10.62
N GLU A 49 3.08 3.58 -11.80
CA GLU A 49 3.92 4.26 -12.78
C GLU A 49 3.37 5.64 -13.15
N ARG A 50 2.04 5.73 -13.31
CA ARG A 50 1.33 6.96 -13.69
C ARG A 50 0.87 7.78 -12.48
N ARG A 51 1.17 7.33 -11.25
CA ARG A 51 0.75 7.94 -9.97
C ARG A 51 -0.77 8.21 -9.92
N LEU A 52 -1.56 7.25 -10.38
CA LEU A 52 -3.03 7.35 -10.38
C LEU A 52 -3.60 6.77 -9.09
N ASP A 53 -4.51 7.52 -8.47
CA ASP A 53 -5.21 7.07 -7.26
C ASP A 53 -6.44 6.22 -7.56
N LEU A 54 -6.73 5.26 -6.69
CA LEU A 54 -7.98 4.51 -6.70
C LEU A 54 -8.97 5.13 -5.73
N LYS A 55 -10.12 5.58 -6.26
CA LYS A 55 -11.22 6.15 -5.48
C LYS A 55 -12.53 5.47 -5.80
N GLU A 56 -13.49 5.56 -4.90
CA GLU A 56 -14.87 5.22 -5.23
C GLU A 56 -15.52 6.41 -5.92
N ASP A 57 -16.20 6.16 -7.03
CA ASP A 57 -17.05 7.18 -7.65
C ASP A 57 -18.39 7.22 -6.89
N PRO A 58 -18.74 8.35 -6.23
CA PRO A 58 -20.03 8.48 -5.55
C PRO A 58 -21.20 8.59 -6.53
N ASN A 59 -20.96 8.97 -7.79
CA ASN A 59 -21.99 9.19 -8.80
C ASN A 59 -22.35 7.93 -9.60
N LYS A 60 -21.50 6.88 -9.55
CA LYS A 60 -21.79 5.60 -10.22
C LYS A 60 -22.31 4.56 -9.22
N PRO A 61 -23.46 3.90 -9.50
CA PRO A 61 -23.93 2.83 -8.64
C PRO A 61 -22.90 1.70 -8.61
N GLN A 62 -22.68 1.16 -7.41
CA GLN A 62 -21.86 -0.04 -7.26
C GLN A 62 -22.65 -1.26 -7.79
N PRO A 63 -21.99 -2.23 -8.44
CA PRO A 63 -22.64 -3.45 -8.89
C PRO A 63 -23.38 -4.16 -7.74
N GLY A 64 -24.64 -4.52 -7.97
CA GLY A 64 -25.47 -5.20 -6.98
C GLY A 64 -26.00 -4.34 -5.83
N LEU A 65 -25.78 -3.02 -5.81
CA LEU A 65 -26.56 -2.10 -4.99
C LEU A 65 -27.76 -1.61 -5.79
N PRO A 66 -28.99 -1.62 -5.24
CA PRO A 66 -30.08 -0.91 -5.87
C PRO A 66 -29.66 0.56 -5.99
N THR A 67 -29.73 1.10 -7.21
CA THR A 67 -29.64 2.55 -7.42
C THR A 67 -30.63 3.18 -6.47
N LYS A 68 -30.16 3.99 -5.52
CA LYS A 68 -31.05 4.91 -4.82
C LYS A 68 -31.58 5.86 -5.88
N SER A 69 -32.66 5.47 -6.54
CA SER A 69 -33.55 6.40 -7.19
C SER A 69 -33.84 7.47 -6.15
N HIS A 70 -33.64 8.72 -6.55
CA HIS A 70 -34.02 9.90 -5.81
C HIS A 70 -35.54 9.93 -5.66
N ASP A 71 -36.09 9.01 -4.88
CA ASP A 71 -37.46 9.09 -4.41
C ASP A 71 -37.37 9.62 -2.98
N LYS A 72 -37.42 10.95 -2.89
CA LYS A 72 -37.85 11.62 -1.66
C LYS A 72 -39.34 11.35 -1.51
N ASP A 73 -39.72 10.12 -1.20
CA ASP A 73 -40.98 9.85 -0.50
C ASP A 73 -41.03 8.41 -0.01
N LYS A 74 -41.59 8.22 1.20
CA LYS A 74 -41.61 6.99 2.03
C LYS A 74 -40.28 6.75 2.77
N GLY A 75 -40.09 7.24 3.98
CA GLY A 75 -40.96 7.02 5.14
C GLY A 75 -40.36 5.88 5.98
N GLY A 76 -39.82 6.23 7.15
CA GLY A 76 -39.37 5.25 8.14
C GLY A 76 -37.99 5.50 8.73
N ASP A 77 -37.76 6.71 9.24
CA ASP A 77 -36.77 6.95 10.31
C ASP A 77 -37.39 6.58 11.69
N ASP A 78 -38.29 5.60 11.69
CA ASP A 78 -38.89 5.04 12.89
C ASP A 78 -38.10 3.80 13.25
N VAL A 79 -37.06 4.01 14.05
CA VAL A 79 -36.74 3.01 15.08
C VAL A 79 -38.07 2.77 15.81
N PRO A 80 -38.66 1.57 15.83
CA PRO A 80 -39.79 1.36 16.71
C PRO A 80 -39.26 1.66 18.11
N ALA A 81 -39.80 2.68 18.77
CA ALA A 81 -39.46 3.01 20.15
C ALA A 81 -39.69 1.80 21.10
N SER A 82 -40.34 0.73 20.62
CA SER A 82 -40.47 -0.56 21.28
C SER A 82 -39.21 -1.44 21.29
N VAL A 83 -38.22 -1.20 20.42
CA VAL A 83 -36.94 -1.96 20.40
C VAL A 83 -35.95 -1.43 21.43
N LEU A 84 -36.03 -0.14 21.79
CA LEU A 84 -35.25 0.47 22.87
C LEU A 84 -35.64 -0.04 24.27
N SER A 85 -36.78 -0.74 24.39
CA SER A 85 -37.24 -1.35 25.65
C SER A 85 -36.66 -2.76 25.88
N SER A 86 -35.95 -3.33 24.90
CA SER A 86 -35.37 -4.67 25.05
C SER A 86 -34.00 -4.60 25.73
N ARG A 87 -33.95 -4.98 27.02
CA ARG A 87 -32.71 -5.25 27.78
C ARG A 87 -31.93 -6.49 27.28
N ASP A 88 -32.35 -7.09 26.17
CA ASP A 88 -31.76 -8.30 25.61
C ASP A 88 -30.78 -7.95 24.49
N PRO A 89 -29.46 -8.09 24.73
CA PRO A 89 -28.43 -7.83 23.73
C PRO A 89 -28.55 -8.71 22.49
N VAL A 90 -29.13 -9.91 22.61
CA VAL A 90 -29.30 -10.85 21.48
C VAL A 90 -30.34 -10.30 20.51
N ARG A 91 -31.49 -9.85 21.03
CA ARG A 91 -32.56 -9.27 20.20
C ARG A 91 -32.11 -7.98 19.52
N MET A 92 -31.33 -7.16 20.22
CA MET A 92 -30.70 -5.96 19.65
C MET A 92 -29.76 -6.32 18.49
N TYR A 93 -28.88 -7.32 18.68
CA TYR A 93 -27.93 -7.76 17.66
C TYR A 93 -28.63 -8.34 16.42
N LEU A 94 -29.63 -9.22 16.61
CA LEU A 94 -30.38 -9.82 15.50
C LEU A 94 -31.15 -8.79 14.69
N SER A 95 -31.74 -7.79 15.36
CA SER A 95 -32.39 -6.66 14.69
C SER A 95 -31.39 -5.84 13.86
N GLN A 96 -30.21 -5.55 14.42
CA GLN A 96 -29.15 -4.85 13.70
C GLN A 96 -28.60 -5.65 12.51
N MET A 97 -28.41 -6.97 12.65
CA MET A 97 -28.00 -7.85 11.56
C MET A 97 -29.06 -7.93 10.45
N GLY A 98 -30.34 -8.00 10.81
CA GLY A 98 -31.45 -8.08 9.86
C GLY A 98 -31.59 -6.84 8.96
N ASN A 99 -31.04 -5.70 9.39
CA ASN A 99 -31.01 -4.46 8.60
C ASN A 99 -29.89 -4.44 7.55
N ILE A 100 -28.94 -5.38 7.58
CA ILE A 100 -27.85 -5.46 6.60
C ILE A 100 -28.31 -6.37 5.45
N PRO A 101 -28.49 -5.85 4.22
CA PRO A 101 -28.94 -6.66 3.10
C PRO A 101 -27.88 -7.69 2.72
N LEU A 102 -28.33 -8.89 2.32
CA LEU A 102 -27.45 -9.92 1.79
C LEU A 102 -26.72 -9.43 0.54
N LEU A 103 -25.50 -9.92 0.34
CA LEU A 103 -24.72 -9.61 -0.85
C LEU A 103 -25.27 -10.41 -2.04
N THR A 104 -25.41 -9.75 -3.19
CA THR A 104 -25.61 -10.44 -4.46
C THR A 104 -24.27 -10.95 -4.97
N ARG A 105 -24.28 -12.01 -5.79
CA ARG A 105 -23.06 -12.57 -6.41
C ARG A 105 -22.19 -11.50 -7.09
N GLU A 106 -22.81 -10.56 -7.81
CA GLU A 106 -22.09 -9.45 -8.46
C GLU A 106 -21.38 -8.55 -7.45
N ARG A 107 -22.04 -8.26 -6.32
CA ARG A 107 -21.48 -7.44 -5.25
C ARG A 107 -20.36 -8.15 -4.52
N GLU A 108 -20.47 -9.46 -4.31
CA GLU A 108 -19.39 -10.29 -3.76
C GLU A 108 -18.14 -10.22 -4.63
N ILE A 109 -18.30 -10.41 -5.95
CA ILE A 109 -17.19 -10.33 -6.92
C ILE A 109 -16.59 -8.92 -6.93
N TYR A 110 -17.41 -7.87 -6.93
CA TYR A 110 -16.94 -6.49 -6.89
C TYR A 110 -16.11 -6.21 -5.63
N LEU A 111 -16.61 -6.61 -4.45
CA LEU A 111 -15.91 -6.45 -3.18
C LEU A 111 -14.62 -7.27 -3.12
N ALA A 112 -14.63 -8.51 -3.64
CA ALA A 112 -13.44 -9.35 -3.72
C ALA A 112 -12.33 -8.70 -4.55
N LYS A 113 -12.64 -8.25 -5.78
CA LYS A 113 -11.71 -7.51 -6.65
C LYS A 113 -11.19 -6.25 -5.97
N LYS A 114 -12.09 -5.47 -5.34
CA LYS A 114 -11.71 -4.26 -4.60
C LYS A 114 -10.70 -4.57 -3.49
N ILE A 115 -10.96 -5.60 -2.67
CA ILE A 115 -10.08 -6.00 -1.58
C ILE A 115 -8.72 -6.47 -2.12
N GLU A 116 -8.71 -7.25 -3.21
CA GLU A 116 -7.48 -7.78 -3.80
C GLU A 116 -6.57 -6.67 -4.35
N VAL A 117 -7.12 -5.79 -5.19
CA VAL A 117 -6.39 -4.64 -5.76
C VAL A 117 -5.89 -3.72 -4.65
N SER A 118 -6.74 -3.42 -3.66
CA SER A 118 -6.38 -2.55 -2.54
C SER A 118 -5.28 -3.19 -1.68
N ARG A 119 -5.35 -4.50 -1.44
CA ARG A 119 -4.33 -5.23 -0.68
C ARG A 119 -3.00 -5.25 -1.42
N LYS A 120 -3.01 -5.46 -2.73
CA LYS A 120 -1.76 -5.46 -3.52
C LYS A 120 -1.12 -4.08 -3.53
N ARG A 121 -1.89 -3.04 -3.86
CA ARG A 121 -1.43 -1.63 -3.81
C ARG A 121 -0.91 -1.24 -2.42
N TYR A 122 -1.61 -1.65 -1.36
CA TYR A 122 -1.17 -1.40 0.02
C TYR A 122 0.20 -2.01 0.32
N ARG A 123 0.41 -3.29 -0.04
CA ARG A 123 1.68 -3.98 0.20
C ARG A 123 2.80 -3.28 -0.56
N ARG A 124 2.57 -2.99 -1.83
CA ARG A 124 3.55 -2.40 -2.72
C ARG A 124 4.00 -1.03 -2.24
N ALA A 125 3.03 -0.13 -2.00
CA ALA A 125 3.29 1.21 -1.48
C ALA A 125 4.07 1.19 -0.15
N LEU A 126 3.73 0.27 0.77
CA LEU A 126 4.46 0.17 2.02
C LEU A 126 5.90 -0.33 1.81
N MET A 127 6.08 -1.31 0.93
CA MET A 127 7.35 -1.96 0.65
C MET A 127 8.26 -1.16 -0.27
N GLU A 128 7.82 -0.03 -0.83
CA GLU A 128 8.67 0.92 -1.56
C GLU A 128 9.57 1.78 -0.66
N CYS A 129 9.26 1.87 0.64
CA CYS A 129 10.09 2.57 1.61
C CYS A 129 11.23 1.65 2.11
N HIS A 130 12.46 2.17 2.18
CA HIS A 130 13.62 1.38 2.61
C HIS A 130 13.46 0.81 4.03
N PHE A 131 12.94 1.58 4.97
CA PHE A 131 12.64 1.10 6.33
C PHE A 131 11.78 -0.17 6.33
N SER A 132 10.71 -0.17 5.51
CA SER A 132 9.81 -1.31 5.38
C SER A 132 10.47 -2.49 4.68
N MET A 133 11.26 -2.25 3.62
CA MET A 133 12.02 -3.30 2.93
C MET A 133 12.96 -4.01 3.89
N SER A 134 13.69 -3.26 4.72
CA SER A 134 14.64 -3.79 5.69
C SER A 134 13.95 -4.68 6.73
N ALA A 135 12.86 -4.20 7.34
CA ALA A 135 12.09 -4.99 8.30
C ALA A 135 11.47 -6.25 7.68
N ALA A 136 11.01 -6.17 6.43
CA ALA A 136 10.46 -7.31 5.71
C ALA A 136 11.55 -8.33 5.34
N LEU A 137 12.72 -7.87 4.88
CA LEU A 137 13.86 -8.71 4.58
C LEU A 137 14.31 -9.46 5.83
N GLU A 138 14.50 -8.77 6.96
CA GLU A 138 14.87 -9.39 8.24
C GLU A 138 13.87 -10.49 8.63
N THR A 139 12.57 -10.24 8.45
CA THR A 139 11.52 -11.24 8.71
C THR A 139 11.65 -12.44 7.78
N LEU A 140 11.94 -12.23 6.51
CA LEU A 140 12.12 -13.30 5.51
C LEU A 140 13.37 -14.14 5.79
N GLU A 141 14.45 -13.52 6.21
CA GLU A 141 15.68 -14.21 6.60
C GLU A 141 15.46 -15.12 7.82
N LYS A 142 14.76 -14.62 8.83
CA LYS A 142 14.39 -15.44 10.00
C LYS A 142 13.51 -16.64 9.63
N VAL A 143 12.62 -16.49 8.64
CA VAL A 143 11.84 -17.62 8.11
C VAL A 143 12.76 -18.60 7.37
N PHE A 144 13.68 -18.10 6.54
CA PHE A 144 14.62 -18.94 5.79
C PHE A 144 15.60 -19.69 6.70
N ALA A 145 16.05 -19.06 7.78
CA ALA A 145 16.88 -19.68 8.83
C ALA A 145 16.10 -20.68 9.72
N GLY A 146 14.77 -20.73 9.61
CA GLY A 146 13.92 -21.60 10.42
C GLY A 146 13.56 -21.05 11.81
N GLU A 147 13.93 -19.82 12.13
CA GLU A 147 13.61 -19.16 13.40
C GLU A 147 12.13 -18.74 13.50
N LEU A 148 11.53 -18.38 12.37
CA LEU A 148 10.11 -18.01 12.29
C LEU A 148 9.30 -19.05 11.52
N PRO A 149 8.11 -19.45 12.01
CA PRO A 149 7.25 -20.39 11.29
C PRO A 149 6.81 -19.83 9.93
N PHE A 150 7.08 -20.58 8.87
CA PHE A 150 6.68 -20.26 7.49
C PHE A 150 5.17 -20.01 7.39
N GLU A 151 4.36 -20.98 7.83
CA GLU A 151 2.89 -20.96 7.75
C GLU A 151 2.22 -19.90 8.62
N ARG A 152 2.97 -19.18 9.47
CA ARG A 152 2.43 -18.04 10.23
C ARG A 152 2.81 -16.70 9.60
N THR A 153 3.82 -16.70 8.74
CA THR A 153 4.50 -15.48 8.32
C THR A 153 4.26 -15.20 6.84
N LEU A 154 4.23 -16.23 6.00
CA LEU A 154 4.04 -16.10 4.55
C LEU A 154 2.65 -16.59 4.13
N ARG A 155 2.10 -15.94 3.11
CA ARG A 155 0.83 -16.34 2.49
C ARG A 155 1.15 -17.42 1.47
N THR A 156 0.48 -18.56 1.58
CA THR A 156 0.41 -19.58 0.54
C THR A 156 -0.94 -19.47 -0.14
N SER A 157 -0.97 -19.69 -1.45
CA SER A 157 -2.21 -19.76 -2.21
C SER A 157 -2.03 -20.73 -3.36
N GLU A 158 -2.93 -21.71 -3.45
CA GLU A 158 -2.94 -22.68 -4.55
C GLU A 158 -3.36 -22.03 -5.87
N THR A 159 -4.22 -21.01 -5.81
CA THR A 159 -4.75 -20.29 -6.98
C THR A 159 -3.77 -19.29 -7.58
N GLU A 160 -2.80 -18.80 -6.80
CA GLU A 160 -1.84 -17.76 -7.25
C GLU A 160 -0.49 -18.36 -7.66
N ASN A 161 -0.33 -19.70 -7.74
CA ASN A 161 0.97 -20.36 -7.89
C ASN A 161 2.00 -19.88 -6.85
N VAL A 162 1.53 -19.72 -5.61
CA VAL A 162 2.34 -19.32 -4.46
C VAL A 162 2.38 -20.51 -3.50
N ARG A 163 3.02 -21.59 -3.95
CA ARG A 163 3.24 -22.79 -3.13
C ARG A 163 4.46 -22.59 -2.23
N LYS A 164 4.48 -23.31 -1.11
CA LYS A 164 5.59 -23.29 -0.16
C LYS A 164 6.93 -23.61 -0.82
N GLU A 165 6.97 -24.66 -1.63
CA GLU A 165 8.17 -25.10 -2.36
C GLU A 165 8.69 -24.03 -3.31
N GLN A 166 7.80 -23.33 -4.01
CA GLN A 166 8.17 -22.26 -4.94
C GLN A 166 8.75 -21.05 -4.19
N ILE A 167 8.12 -20.65 -3.08
CA ILE A 167 8.64 -19.55 -2.25
C ILE A 167 10.01 -19.92 -1.69
N LEU A 168 10.16 -21.12 -1.10
CA LEU A 168 11.43 -21.59 -0.55
C LEU A 168 12.51 -21.71 -1.62
N GLY A 169 12.15 -22.13 -2.84
CA GLY A 169 13.07 -22.18 -3.99
C GLY A 169 13.50 -20.79 -4.48
N ARG A 170 12.68 -19.74 -4.32
CA ARG A 170 13.02 -18.35 -4.68
C ARG A 170 13.86 -17.65 -3.62
N MET A 171 13.68 -17.95 -2.34
CA MET A 171 14.41 -17.33 -1.23
C MET A 171 15.94 -17.26 -1.41
N PRO A 172 16.66 -18.35 -1.76
CA PRO A 172 18.12 -18.32 -1.90
C PRO A 172 18.60 -17.42 -3.03
N HIS A 173 17.75 -17.06 -3.99
CA HIS A 173 18.08 -16.15 -5.09
C HIS A 173 17.62 -14.71 -4.81
N ASN A 174 16.39 -14.54 -4.32
CA ASN A 174 15.80 -13.23 -4.08
C ASN A 174 16.45 -12.52 -2.89
N ILE A 175 16.70 -13.22 -1.77
CA ILE A 175 17.26 -12.60 -0.55
C ILE A 175 18.64 -11.96 -0.83
N PRO A 176 19.62 -12.67 -1.43
CA PRO A 176 20.91 -12.04 -1.74
C PRO A 176 20.80 -10.90 -2.76
N THR A 177 19.91 -11.03 -3.74
CA THR A 177 19.68 -9.99 -4.76
C THR A 177 19.11 -8.73 -4.12
N ILE A 178 18.10 -8.87 -3.26
CA ILE A 178 17.49 -7.78 -2.49
C ILE A 178 18.57 -7.08 -1.65
N LYS A 179 19.39 -7.83 -0.91
CA LYS A 179 20.48 -7.27 -0.10
C LYS A 179 21.42 -6.39 -0.93
N LYS A 180 21.88 -6.89 -2.07
CA LYS A 180 22.78 -6.16 -2.96
C LYS A 180 22.13 -4.88 -3.51
N LEU A 181 20.85 -4.94 -3.89
CA LEU A 181 20.11 -3.76 -4.36
C LEU A 181 19.91 -2.75 -3.23
N MET A 182 19.64 -3.20 -2.01
CA MET A 182 19.49 -2.35 -0.83
C MET A 182 20.81 -1.67 -0.45
N GLU A 183 21.93 -2.39 -0.47
CA GLU A 183 23.26 -1.82 -0.24
C GLU A 183 23.59 -0.71 -1.24
N GLN A 184 23.30 -0.94 -2.53
CA GLN A 184 23.43 0.10 -3.57
C GLN A 184 22.50 1.29 -3.33
N ASN A 185 21.28 1.06 -2.85
CA ASN A 185 20.35 2.13 -2.49
C ASN A 185 20.89 2.97 -1.33
N CYS A 186 21.47 2.34 -0.31
CA CYS A 186 22.10 3.06 0.81
C CYS A 186 23.27 3.92 0.32
N ALA A 187 24.17 3.37 -0.50
CA ALA A 187 25.33 4.09 -1.02
C ALA A 187 24.93 5.30 -1.89
N ASP A 188 23.94 5.13 -2.77
CA ASP A 188 23.45 6.21 -3.61
C ASP A 188 22.67 7.26 -2.80
N PHE A 189 21.93 6.86 -1.77
CA PHE A 189 21.26 7.79 -0.86
C PHE A 189 22.26 8.66 -0.08
N SER A 190 23.34 8.05 0.43
CA SER A 190 24.42 8.80 1.10
C SER A 190 25.04 9.85 0.17
N ARG A 191 25.29 9.50 -1.10
CA ARG A 191 25.76 10.46 -2.12
C ARG A 191 24.73 11.54 -2.42
N TRP A 192 23.44 11.21 -2.40
CA TRP A 192 22.38 12.17 -2.68
C TRP A 192 22.23 13.23 -1.58
N ILE A 193 22.43 12.84 -0.31
CA ILE A 193 22.47 13.77 0.84
C ILE A 193 23.72 14.65 0.81
N GLU A 194 24.82 14.18 0.23
CA GLU A 194 26.08 14.90 0.26
C GLU A 194 25.96 16.32 -0.35
N PRO A 195 26.46 17.37 0.33
CA PRO A 195 26.37 18.75 -0.17
C PRO A 195 27.15 18.98 -1.47
N SER A 196 28.17 18.15 -1.74
CA SER A 196 29.06 18.24 -2.91
C SER A 196 28.40 17.78 -4.22
N THR A 197 27.32 17.00 -4.14
CA THR A 197 26.68 16.38 -5.30
C THR A 197 25.90 17.40 -6.13
N THR A 198 26.15 17.43 -7.44
CA THR A 198 25.48 18.37 -8.34
C THR A 198 24.01 18.02 -8.56
N ALA A 199 23.18 19.01 -8.94
CA ALA A 199 21.76 18.80 -9.19
C ALA A 199 21.49 17.74 -10.28
N ALA A 200 22.33 17.70 -11.32
CA ALA A 200 22.23 16.70 -12.39
C ALA A 200 22.55 15.28 -11.90
N GLU A 201 23.52 15.12 -11.00
CA GLU A 201 23.84 13.84 -10.36
C GLU A 201 22.74 13.42 -9.40
N LYS A 202 22.17 14.35 -8.61
CA LYS A 202 21.04 14.07 -7.72
C LYS A 202 19.83 13.53 -8.49
N GLN A 203 19.54 14.10 -9.66
CA GLN A 203 18.46 13.62 -10.52
C GLN A 203 18.72 12.20 -11.03
N LYS A 204 19.94 11.92 -11.54
CA LYS A 204 20.32 10.57 -11.99
C LYS A 204 20.24 9.54 -10.87
N ILE A 205 20.71 9.90 -9.67
CA ILE A 205 20.63 9.05 -8.49
C ILE A 205 19.16 8.79 -8.13
N HIS A 206 18.32 9.81 -8.14
CA HIS A 206 16.89 9.67 -7.83
C HIS A 206 16.19 8.70 -8.80
N GLU A 207 16.43 8.84 -10.11
CA GLU A 207 15.87 7.93 -11.12
C GLU A 207 16.34 6.48 -10.92
N ALA A 208 17.64 6.28 -10.64
CA ALA A 208 18.19 4.96 -10.34
C ALA A 208 17.60 4.35 -9.06
N LEU A 209 17.43 5.16 -8.00
CA LEU A 209 16.81 4.75 -6.74
C LEU A 209 15.37 4.30 -6.96
N VAL A 210 14.55 5.07 -7.69
CA VAL A 210 13.15 4.71 -7.98
C VAL A 210 13.08 3.36 -8.70
N ILE A 211 13.92 3.14 -9.71
CA ILE A 211 13.95 1.88 -10.46
C ILE A 211 14.37 0.71 -9.56
N ARG A 212 15.44 0.87 -8.77
CA ARG A 212 15.92 -0.20 -7.88
C ARG A 212 14.95 -0.49 -6.74
N ARG A 213 14.29 0.52 -6.17
CA ARG A 213 13.24 0.34 -5.15
C ARG A 213 12.10 -0.51 -5.72
N ARG A 214 11.59 -0.17 -6.91
CA ARG A 214 10.55 -0.98 -7.59
C ARG A 214 10.97 -2.42 -7.83
N LYS A 215 12.19 -2.65 -8.33
CA LYS A 215 12.75 -4.01 -8.51
C LYS A 215 12.81 -4.78 -7.18
N THR A 216 13.25 -4.11 -6.11
CA THR A 216 13.32 -4.70 -4.78
C THR A 216 11.94 -5.06 -4.26
N THR A 217 10.96 -4.18 -4.43
CA THR A 217 9.56 -4.43 -4.08
C THR A 217 9.00 -5.65 -4.82
N THR A 218 9.25 -5.78 -6.12
CA THR A 218 8.82 -6.96 -6.89
C THR A 218 9.42 -8.26 -6.36
N LEU A 219 10.73 -8.28 -6.07
CA LEU A 219 11.39 -9.46 -5.50
C LEU A 219 10.85 -9.83 -4.10
N LEU A 220 10.47 -8.83 -3.31
CA LEU A 220 9.84 -9.02 -2.00
C LEU A 220 8.38 -9.52 -2.12
N GLU A 221 7.64 -9.04 -3.12
CA GLU A 221 6.27 -9.48 -3.41
C GLU A 221 6.22 -10.97 -3.77
N GLU A 222 7.18 -11.44 -4.57
CA GLU A 222 7.32 -12.85 -4.94
C GLU A 222 7.47 -13.79 -3.74
N LEU A 223 7.94 -13.29 -2.59
CA LEU A 223 8.10 -14.05 -1.35
C LEU A 223 6.85 -14.00 -0.44
N SER A 224 5.81 -13.24 -0.83
CA SER A 224 4.45 -13.33 -0.29
C SER A 224 4.30 -13.16 1.24
N LEU A 225 5.03 -12.22 1.86
CA LEU A 225 4.91 -11.88 3.29
C LEU A 225 3.47 -11.50 3.68
N ARG A 226 2.86 -12.01 4.76
CA ARG A 226 1.45 -11.66 5.10
C ARG A 226 1.24 -10.19 5.45
N THR A 227 0.08 -9.63 5.06
CA THR A 227 -0.31 -8.24 5.37
C THR A 227 -0.34 -7.94 6.87
N GLN A 228 -0.65 -8.92 7.72
CA GLN A 228 -0.63 -8.76 9.19
C GLN A 228 0.78 -8.46 9.74
N ARG A 229 1.83 -8.93 9.06
CA ARG A 229 3.23 -8.64 9.44
C ARG A 229 3.66 -7.23 9.01
N LEU A 230 2.97 -6.66 8.04
CA LEU A 230 3.22 -5.32 7.53
C LEU A 230 2.58 -4.22 8.40
N GLN A 231 1.49 -4.52 9.12
CA GLN A 231 0.80 -3.51 9.95
C GLN A 231 1.69 -2.90 11.05
N PRO A 232 2.49 -3.66 11.84
CA PRO A 232 3.40 -3.07 12.82
C PRO A 232 4.49 -2.21 12.18
N ILE A 233 5.00 -2.62 11.02
CA ILE A 233 6.01 -1.89 10.25
C ILE A 233 5.44 -0.54 9.83
N MET A 234 4.23 -0.54 9.27
CA MET A 234 3.52 0.68 8.88
C MET A 234 3.30 1.63 10.08
N LYS A 235 2.88 1.11 11.24
CA LYS A 235 2.70 1.94 12.45
C LYS A 235 4.01 2.60 12.88
N ARG A 236 5.13 1.86 12.85
CA ARG A 236 6.46 2.41 13.16
C ARG A 236 6.90 3.45 12.12
N LEU A 237 6.66 3.20 10.85
CA LEU A 237 6.96 4.15 9.77
C LEU A 237 6.20 5.48 9.99
N PHE A 238 4.91 5.41 10.34
CA PHE A 238 4.14 6.61 10.66
C PHE A 238 4.69 7.36 11.89
N GLN A 239 5.12 6.64 12.94
CA GLN A 239 5.74 7.27 14.12
C GLN A 239 7.05 7.99 13.76
N VAL A 240 7.90 7.36 12.95
CA VAL A 240 9.14 7.96 12.45
C VAL A 240 8.82 9.21 11.62
N ASN A 241 7.87 9.12 10.69
CA ASN A 241 7.46 10.27 9.87
C ASN A 241 6.92 11.43 10.71
N THR A 242 6.00 11.16 11.66
CA THR A 242 5.48 12.18 12.57
C THR A 242 6.61 12.85 13.34
N ARG A 243 7.56 12.07 13.88
CA ARG A 243 8.71 12.61 14.60
C ARG A 243 9.62 13.46 13.71
N MET A 244 9.90 13.02 12.48
CA MET A 244 10.69 13.79 11.52
C MET A 244 10.02 15.12 11.20
N THR A 245 8.71 15.12 10.91
CA THR A 245 7.96 16.35 10.66
C THR A 245 7.97 17.30 11.87
N GLU A 246 7.81 16.78 13.10
CA GLU A 246 7.91 17.59 14.32
C GLU A 246 9.30 18.23 14.46
N LEU A 247 10.36 17.47 14.23
CA LEU A 247 11.74 17.95 14.31
C LEU A 247 12.01 19.04 13.26
N GLU A 248 11.50 18.91 12.03
CA GLU A 248 11.63 19.95 11.01
C GLU A 248 10.97 21.27 11.44
N HIS A 249 9.77 21.19 12.02
CA HIS A 249 9.08 22.37 12.55
C HIS A 249 9.88 22.99 13.71
N GLN A 250 10.36 22.17 14.63
CA GLN A 250 11.20 22.62 15.76
C GLN A 250 12.50 23.29 15.28
N ILE A 251 13.20 22.70 14.31
CA ILE A 251 14.43 23.27 13.72
C ILE A 251 14.12 24.62 13.06
N LYS A 252 13.00 24.73 12.34
CA LYS A 252 12.58 25.99 11.69
C LYS A 252 12.32 27.10 12.72
N ASP A 253 11.71 26.77 13.84
CA ASP A 253 11.42 27.73 14.92
C ASP A 253 12.66 28.08 15.74
N LEU A 254 13.51 27.10 16.06
CA LEU A 254 14.78 27.29 16.76
C LEU A 254 15.78 28.12 15.94
N ARG A 255 15.81 27.98 14.60
CA ARG A 255 16.61 28.85 13.72
C ARG A 255 16.19 30.31 13.78
N ARG A 256 14.92 30.61 14.08
CA ARG A 256 14.41 31.98 14.28
C ARG A 256 14.79 32.53 15.65
N SER A 257 14.75 31.68 16.68
CA SER A 257 15.13 32.02 18.04
C SER A 257 16.64 31.82 18.25
N ARG A 258 17.46 32.82 17.92
CA ARG A 258 18.94 32.83 17.98
C ARG A 258 19.60 32.43 19.33
N ARG A 259 18.85 31.98 20.34
CA ARG A 259 19.32 31.73 21.72
C ARG A 259 19.60 30.26 22.08
N ASN A 260 19.13 29.28 21.30
CA ASN A 260 19.20 27.86 21.69
C ASN A 260 20.02 26.99 20.71
N HIS A 261 21.32 27.29 20.58
CA HIS A 261 22.21 26.56 19.65
C HIS A 261 22.34 25.06 19.99
N ASP A 262 22.34 24.70 21.27
CA ASP A 262 22.47 23.30 21.71
C ASP A 262 21.21 22.46 21.47
N GLU A 263 20.03 23.08 21.54
CA GLU A 263 18.77 22.41 21.19
C GLU A 263 18.66 22.23 19.68
N LEU A 264 19.06 23.24 18.91
CA LEU A 264 19.12 23.15 17.45
C LEU A 264 20.05 22.02 17.00
N ALA A 265 21.28 21.97 17.54
CA ALA A 265 22.24 20.93 17.19
C ALA A 265 21.82 19.51 17.62
N ARG A 266 20.97 19.39 18.66
CA ARG A 266 20.38 18.10 19.07
C ARG A 266 19.26 17.68 18.12
N ALA A 267 18.35 18.59 17.79
CA ALA A 267 17.26 18.32 16.86
C ALA A 267 17.77 17.99 15.44
N GLU A 268 18.79 18.70 14.96
CA GLU A 268 19.42 18.42 13.65
C GLU A 268 20.10 17.05 13.62
N ARG A 269 20.77 16.64 14.71
CA ARG A 269 21.34 15.29 14.84
C ARG A 269 20.26 14.21 14.86
N GLU A 270 19.22 14.39 15.65
CA GLU A 270 18.11 13.42 15.71
C GLU A 270 17.42 13.27 14.34
N LEU A 271 17.17 14.39 13.65
CA LEU A 271 16.60 14.35 12.30
C LEU A 271 17.53 13.65 11.32
N HIS A 272 18.85 13.91 11.39
CA HIS A 272 19.84 13.21 10.58
C HIS A 272 19.84 11.70 10.84
N ASP A 273 19.82 11.28 12.10
CA ASP A 273 19.78 9.87 12.47
C ASP A 273 18.52 9.17 11.94
N LEU A 274 17.35 9.81 12.06
CA LEU A 274 16.10 9.28 11.50
C LEU A 274 16.10 9.24 9.96
N THR A 275 16.70 10.24 9.31
CA THR A 275 16.88 10.28 7.85
C THR A 275 17.78 9.15 7.38
N MET A 276 18.90 8.91 8.08
CA MET A 276 19.81 7.82 7.76
C MET A 276 19.21 6.44 8.04
N MET A 277 18.41 6.30 9.10
CA MET A 277 17.71 5.06 9.40
C MET A 277 16.62 4.73 8.37
N SER A 278 15.85 5.72 7.96
CA SER A 278 14.73 5.53 7.02
C SER A 278 15.17 5.51 5.57
N HIS A 279 16.33 6.09 5.25
CA HIS A 279 16.78 6.40 3.88
C HIS A 279 15.72 7.16 3.07
N GLU A 280 14.96 8.02 3.74
CA GLU A 280 14.00 8.94 3.16
C GLU A 280 14.27 10.34 3.70
N THR A 281 13.99 11.35 2.90
CA THR A 281 13.81 12.72 3.42
C THR A 281 12.38 12.91 3.87
N ALA A 282 12.18 13.73 4.90
CA ALA A 282 10.87 14.22 5.31
C ALA A 282 10.17 14.99 4.18
#